data_AF-A0A9C7Q1G6-F1
#
_entry.id   AF-A0A9C7Q1G6-F1
#
_cell.length_a   1.000
_cell.length_b   1.000
_cell.length_c   1.000
_cell.angle_alpha   90.00
_cell.angle_beta   90.00
_cell.angle_gamma   90.00
#
_symmetry.space_group_name_H-M   'P 1'
#
loop_
_entity.id
_entity.type
_entity.pdbx_description
1 polymer ?
#
loop_
_entity_poly.entity_id
_entity_poly.type
_entity_poly.pdbx_seq_one_letter_code
_entity_poly.pdbx_strand_id
1 'polypeptide(L)'
;MISFIICKAATASWELRKGKFTRRRNLQSEYPCLCKKPHIVRKFERVGRVSPINTIMDMLPLQTKQALPDEEDLGTSYYWEQIAHTFTLLHHIQQHPSDAHALYLLRFSLDQFYGVQSFLFIYLRDKTLVMADKRPFPSLSLVLHQSTRLLPRYLIRELIKVAADELYYRRVEDEEQEELAKLAKTRASLLSSSLRCLEIESEIRIWLLAIGKLEGPYTEILKVYELDSEQLDVCEGLLSQLLKQLEYYRERQE
;
A
#
# COMPACT_ATOMS: atom_id res chain seq x y z
N MET A 1 -1.89 -50.19 2.78
CA MET A 1 -0.60 -49.71 2.24
C MET A 1 -0.77 -48.27 1.86
N ILE A 2 -0.15 -47.34 2.59
CA ILE A 2 -0.10 -45.92 2.23
C ILE A 2 1.38 -45.52 2.32
N SER A 3 1.93 -45.13 1.18
CA SER A 3 3.30 -44.65 1.02
C SER A 3 3.37 -43.19 1.48
N PHE A 4 4.35 -42.85 2.32
CA PHE A 4 4.63 -41.46 2.69
C PHE A 4 5.63 -40.83 1.71
N ILE A 5 5.28 -39.67 1.19
CA ILE A 5 6.19 -38.77 0.45
C ILE A 5 6.89 -37.87 1.48
N ILE A 6 8.22 -37.88 1.48
CA ILE A 6 9.06 -37.06 2.35
C ILE A 6 9.22 -35.67 1.71
N CYS A 7 8.56 -34.65 2.27
CA CYS A 7 8.84 -33.25 1.94
C CYS A 7 9.90 -32.68 2.89
N LYS A 8 11.03 -32.23 2.33
CA LYS A 8 12.08 -31.51 3.07
C LYS A 8 11.70 -30.04 3.17
N ALA A 9 11.42 -29.55 4.37
CA ALA A 9 11.38 -28.12 4.68
C ALA A 9 12.59 -27.77 5.54
N ALA A 10 13.47 -26.92 5.04
CA ALA A 10 14.59 -26.36 5.81
C ALA A 10 14.09 -25.12 6.56
N THR A 11 13.93 -25.21 7.88
CA THR A 11 13.74 -24.06 8.75
C THR A 11 15.07 -23.67 9.36
N ALA A 12 15.64 -22.53 8.93
CA ALA A 12 16.80 -21.93 9.58
C ALA A 12 16.28 -21.06 10.74
N SER A 13 16.51 -21.49 11.99
CA SER A 13 16.37 -20.65 13.17
C SER A 13 17.66 -19.88 13.39
N TRP A 14 17.59 -18.54 13.41
CA TRP A 14 18.73 -17.70 13.78
C TRP A 14 18.73 -17.47 15.29
N GLU A 15 19.66 -18.10 16.00
CA GLU A 15 20.04 -17.67 17.34
C GLU A 15 21.25 -16.75 17.23
N LEU A 16 21.08 -15.48 17.62
CA LEU A 16 22.17 -14.52 17.80
C LEU A 16 22.95 -14.88 19.07
N ARG A 17 24.13 -15.47 18.90
CA ARG A 17 25.20 -15.41 19.92
C ARG A 17 26.50 -14.93 19.29
N LYS A 18 27.19 -14.07 20.03
CA LYS A 18 28.43 -13.39 19.64
C LYS A 18 29.54 -14.39 19.31
N GLY A 19 30.08 -14.31 18.09
CA GLY A 19 31.42 -14.78 17.75
C GLY A 19 31.54 -16.20 17.18
N LYS A 20 31.97 -16.26 15.90
CA LYS A 20 32.51 -17.41 15.11
C LYS A 20 31.49 -18.33 14.43
N PHE A 21 31.54 -18.31 13.08
CA PHE A 21 30.93 -19.28 12.19
C PHE A 21 31.62 -20.64 12.29
N THR A 22 30.89 -21.68 12.68
CA THR A 22 31.26 -23.07 12.39
C THR A 22 30.04 -23.88 11.97
N ARG A 23 30.08 -24.39 10.73
CA ARG A 23 29.08 -25.26 10.11
C ARG A 23 29.11 -26.64 10.78
N ARG A 24 28.00 -27.11 11.35
CA ARG A 24 27.84 -28.52 11.73
C ARG A 24 26.55 -29.13 11.16
N ARG A 25 26.76 -30.28 10.51
CA ARG A 25 25.76 -31.21 9.96
C ARG A 25 25.10 -32.01 11.09
N ASN A 26 23.87 -32.42 10.81
CA ASN A 26 23.13 -33.57 11.35
C ASN A 26 22.73 -33.53 12.83
N LEU A 27 21.41 -33.49 13.06
CA LEU A 27 20.76 -34.27 14.12
C LEU A 27 19.39 -34.72 13.61
N GLN A 28 19.25 -36.04 13.54
CA GLN A 28 18.02 -36.78 13.25
C GLN A 28 17.09 -36.70 14.46
N SER A 29 15.81 -36.43 14.26
CA SER A 29 14.76 -36.87 15.17
C SER A 29 13.46 -37.08 14.39
N GLU A 30 13.06 -38.34 14.30
CA GLU A 30 11.77 -38.80 13.78
C GLU A 30 10.66 -38.41 14.76
N TYR A 31 9.63 -37.68 14.29
CA TYR A 31 8.37 -37.53 15.02
C TYR A 31 7.20 -37.88 14.10
N PRO A 32 6.27 -38.75 14.54
CA PRO A 32 5.12 -39.13 13.75
C PRO A 32 4.13 -37.97 13.63
N CYS A 33 3.67 -37.69 12.41
CA CYS A 33 2.65 -36.68 12.13
C CYS A 33 1.29 -37.14 12.68
N LEU A 34 0.91 -36.64 13.85
CA LEU A 34 -0.48 -36.61 14.28
C LEU A 34 -1.09 -35.28 13.85
N CYS A 35 -1.99 -35.34 12.87
CA CYS A 35 -2.88 -34.24 12.53
C CYS A 35 -3.66 -33.79 13.79
N LYS A 36 -3.21 -32.70 14.42
CA LYS A 36 -4.01 -31.91 15.35
C LYS A 36 -3.81 -30.44 15.02
N LYS A 37 -4.92 -29.75 14.77
CA LYS A 37 -5.02 -28.29 14.59
C LYS A 37 -4.18 -27.59 15.67
N PRO A 38 -3.37 -26.56 15.36
CA PRO A 38 -2.76 -25.77 16.41
C PRO A 38 -3.82 -24.83 16.99
N HIS A 39 -4.33 -25.19 18.17
CA HIS A 39 -4.75 -24.22 19.17
C HIS A 39 -3.52 -23.43 19.59
N ILE A 40 -3.45 -22.15 19.21
CA ILE A 40 -2.70 -21.15 19.96
C ILE A 40 -3.68 -20.07 20.35
N VAL A 41 -4.05 -20.08 21.63
CA VAL A 41 -4.92 -19.12 22.29
C VAL A 41 -4.04 -18.28 23.22
N ARG A 42 -4.09 -16.96 22.98
CA ARG A 42 -3.96 -15.83 23.92
C ARG A 42 -2.64 -15.60 24.67
N LYS A 43 -2.00 -14.48 24.32
CA LYS A 43 -1.97 -13.29 25.20
C LYS A 43 -2.37 -12.07 24.37
N PHE A 44 -3.09 -11.12 24.99
CA PHE A 44 -3.84 -9.98 24.42
C PHE A 44 -5.35 -10.20 24.23
N GLU A 45 -6.04 -10.60 25.30
CA GLU A 45 -7.38 -10.10 25.56
C GLU A 45 -7.27 -8.97 26.58
N ARG A 46 -7.54 -7.73 26.15
CA ARG A 46 -8.31 -6.74 26.92
C ARG A 46 -8.59 -5.52 26.04
N VAL A 47 -9.89 -5.25 25.88
CA VAL A 47 -10.53 -4.05 25.31
C VAL A 47 -10.41 -3.94 23.78
N GLY A 48 -11.46 -3.91 22.97
CA GLY A 48 -12.89 -3.87 23.19
C GLY A 48 -13.62 -4.23 21.89
N ARG A 49 -14.92 -4.50 22.00
CA ARG A 49 -15.83 -4.77 20.88
C ARG A 49 -15.65 -3.69 19.79
N VAL A 50 -15.36 -4.11 18.56
CA VAL A 50 -15.36 -3.19 17.41
C VAL A 50 -16.81 -2.90 17.05
N SER A 51 -17.32 -1.80 17.60
CA SER A 51 -18.49 -1.09 17.11
C SER A 51 -18.23 -0.60 15.68
N PRO A 52 -19.24 -0.54 14.79
CA PRO A 52 -19.08 -0.08 13.42
C PRO A 52 -19.04 1.46 13.37
N ILE A 53 -18.01 2.09 13.94
CA ILE A 53 -17.59 3.47 13.65
C ILE A 53 -16.10 3.52 13.97
N ASN A 54 -15.24 3.48 12.95
CA ASN A 54 -13.85 3.95 13.06
C ASN A 54 -13.58 4.91 11.90
N THR A 55 -14.25 6.05 11.98
CA THR A 55 -13.96 7.28 11.22
C THR A 55 -12.80 8.06 11.85
N ILE A 56 -12.08 7.48 12.82
CA ILE A 56 -11.01 8.14 13.59
C ILE A 56 -9.77 7.24 13.58
N MET A 57 -9.18 7.06 12.40
CA MET A 57 -7.75 6.68 12.25
C MET A 57 -7.04 7.55 11.21
N ASP A 58 -7.62 8.70 10.87
CA ASP A 58 -7.06 9.69 9.93
C ASP A 58 -6.47 10.93 10.63
N MET A 59 -6.46 10.97 11.96
CA MET A 59 -5.87 12.07 12.72
C MET A 59 -4.49 11.65 13.21
N LEU A 60 -3.46 12.30 12.65
CA LEU A 60 -2.04 12.32 13.04
C LEU A 60 -1.74 11.96 14.52
N PRO A 61 -0.52 11.51 14.87
CA PRO A 61 0.09 12.02 16.08
C PRO A 61 0.58 13.44 15.81
N LEU A 62 -0.17 14.41 16.34
CA LEU A 62 0.36 15.70 16.77
C LEU A 62 1.65 15.46 17.55
N GLN A 63 2.74 16.13 17.15
CA GLN A 63 3.90 16.30 18.02
C GLN A 63 3.45 16.95 19.33
N THR A 64 3.74 16.27 20.44
CA THR A 64 4.25 16.75 21.74
C THR A 64 3.62 16.04 22.94
N LYS A 65 4.26 14.95 23.39
CA LYS A 65 4.50 14.69 24.81
C LYS A 65 5.92 14.15 25.00
N GLN A 66 6.61 14.72 25.96
CA GLN A 66 8.02 14.50 26.27
C GLN A 66 8.37 13.01 26.52
N ALA A 67 9.42 12.57 25.84
CA ALA A 67 10.42 11.56 26.20
C ALA A 67 9.97 10.23 26.85
N LEU A 68 9.90 9.19 26.01
CA LEU A 68 10.61 7.92 26.23
C LEU A 68 11.24 7.53 24.87
N PRO A 69 12.56 7.28 24.77
CA PRO A 69 13.10 6.64 23.57
C PRO A 69 12.57 5.20 23.51
N ASP A 70 12.34 4.69 22.29
CA ASP A 70 12.14 3.27 21.91
C ASP A 70 10.79 2.86 21.27
N GLU A 71 9.76 3.71 21.18
CA GLU A 71 8.52 3.36 20.43
C GLU A 71 8.40 4.01 19.03
N GLU A 72 8.95 5.21 18.81
CA GLU A 72 8.95 5.87 17.49
C GLU A 72 9.88 5.18 16.47
N ASP A 73 10.94 4.53 16.95
CA ASP A 73 11.91 3.80 16.11
C ASP A 73 11.35 2.49 15.54
N LEU A 74 10.43 1.83 16.25
CA LEU A 74 9.84 0.55 15.82
C LEU A 74 8.84 0.74 14.66
N GLY A 75 8.00 1.78 14.73
CA GLY A 75 7.02 2.09 13.69
C GLY A 75 7.68 2.55 12.38
N THR A 76 8.74 3.34 12.48
CA THR A 76 9.53 3.76 11.32
C THR A 76 10.36 2.62 10.75
N SER A 77 11.02 1.81 11.58
CA SER A 77 11.77 0.62 11.12
C SER A 77 10.88 -0.36 10.35
N TYR A 78 9.69 -0.68 10.88
CA TYR A 78 8.77 -1.60 10.22
C TYR A 78 8.29 -1.06 8.86
N TYR A 79 8.01 0.24 8.75
CA TYR A 79 7.60 0.84 7.49
C TYR A 79 8.72 0.77 6.44
N TRP A 80 9.97 1.06 6.81
CA TRP A 80 11.11 0.95 5.89
C TRP A 80 11.38 -0.49 5.45
N GLU A 81 11.20 -1.48 6.34
CA GLU A 81 11.24 -2.89 5.98
C GLU A 81 10.16 -3.25 4.95
N GLN A 82 8.94 -2.73 5.10
CA GLN A 82 7.86 -2.92 4.13
C GLN A 82 8.18 -2.29 2.77
N ILE A 83 8.82 -1.11 2.75
CA ILE A 83 9.30 -0.48 1.51
C ILE A 83 10.31 -1.38 0.80
N ALA A 84 11.33 -1.87 1.52
CA ALA A 84 12.37 -2.71 0.93
C ALA A 84 11.81 -4.04 0.40
N HIS A 85 10.91 -4.66 1.16
CA HIS A 85 10.22 -5.88 0.75
C HIS A 85 9.37 -5.63 -0.51
N THR A 86 8.57 -4.56 -0.52
CA THR A 86 7.71 -4.20 -1.64
C THR A 86 8.51 -3.86 -2.90
N PHE A 87 9.63 -3.15 -2.76
CA PHE A 87 10.57 -2.89 -3.85
C PHE A 87 11.04 -4.20 -4.50
N THR A 88 11.59 -5.11 -3.69
CA THR A 88 12.08 -6.41 -4.16
C THR A 88 10.97 -7.20 -4.86
N LEU A 89 9.77 -7.20 -4.27
CA LEU A 89 8.63 -7.93 -4.77
C LEU A 89 8.13 -7.40 -6.12
N LEU A 90 8.00 -6.09 -6.27
CA LEU A 90 7.52 -5.48 -7.51
C LEU A 90 8.53 -5.66 -8.66
N HIS A 91 9.82 -5.56 -8.37
CA HIS A 91 10.87 -5.84 -9.36
C HIS A 91 10.89 -7.31 -9.79
N HIS A 92 10.70 -8.23 -8.85
CA HIS A 92 10.55 -9.65 -9.17
C HIS A 92 9.32 -9.91 -10.05
N ILE A 93 8.17 -9.33 -9.71
CA ILE A 93 6.93 -9.45 -10.49
C ILE A 93 7.09 -8.87 -11.90
N GLN A 94 7.81 -7.75 -12.05
CA GLN A 94 8.12 -7.18 -13.37
C GLN A 94 8.92 -8.16 -14.24
N GLN A 95 9.88 -8.89 -13.65
CA GLN A 95 10.70 -9.88 -14.36
C GLN A 95 9.97 -11.22 -14.56
N HIS A 96 9.07 -11.58 -13.63
CA HIS A 96 8.34 -12.83 -13.61
C HIS A 96 6.82 -12.60 -13.42
N PRO A 97 6.10 -12.06 -14.44
CA PRO A 97 4.69 -11.65 -14.31
C PRO A 97 3.69 -12.79 -13.99
N SER A 98 4.13 -14.04 -14.19
CA SER A 98 3.33 -15.25 -13.95
C SER A 98 3.67 -15.95 -12.63
N ASP A 99 4.56 -15.39 -11.80
CA ASP A 99 4.90 -15.96 -10.50
C ASP A 99 3.72 -15.84 -9.53
N ALA A 100 2.98 -16.94 -9.36
CA ALA A 100 1.82 -17.01 -8.50
C ALA A 100 2.15 -16.74 -7.01
N HIS A 101 3.36 -17.08 -6.55
CA HIS A 101 3.75 -16.86 -5.17
C HIS A 101 4.01 -15.37 -4.91
N ALA A 102 4.75 -14.72 -5.81
CA ALA A 102 5.00 -13.28 -5.70
C ALA A 102 3.70 -12.46 -5.77
N LEU A 103 2.80 -12.81 -6.70
CA LEU A 103 1.48 -12.18 -6.81
C LEU A 103 0.61 -12.40 -5.56
N TYR A 104 0.69 -13.58 -4.94
CA TYR A 104 0.01 -13.87 -3.68
C TYR A 104 0.56 -13.02 -2.52
N LEU A 105 1.89 -12.90 -2.41
CA LEU A 105 2.52 -12.03 -1.40
C LEU A 105 2.11 -10.58 -1.59
N LEU A 106 2.07 -10.08 -2.84
CA LEU A 106 1.63 -8.73 -3.14
C LEU A 106 0.18 -8.51 -2.68
N ARG A 107 -0.71 -9.45 -2.99
CA ARG A 107 -2.11 -9.39 -2.52
C ARG A 107 -2.17 -9.29 -1.00
N PHE A 108 -1.43 -10.15 -0.29
CA PHE A 108 -1.41 -10.13 1.17
C PHE A 108 -0.90 -8.80 1.74
N SER A 109 0.13 -8.22 1.11
CA SER A 109 0.63 -6.89 1.49
C SER A 109 -0.41 -5.79 1.25
N LEU A 110 -1.18 -5.86 0.16
CA LEU A 110 -2.24 -4.89 -0.15
C LEU A 110 -3.45 -4.93 0.80
N ASP A 111 -3.54 -5.95 1.66
CA ASP A 111 -4.54 -6.02 2.72
C ASP A 111 -4.09 -5.32 4.00
N GLN A 112 -2.83 -4.86 4.04
CA GLN A 112 -2.23 -4.16 5.18
C GLN A 112 -2.00 -2.68 4.87
N PHE A 113 -2.23 -1.81 5.87
CA PHE A 113 -2.01 -0.37 5.74
C PHE A 113 -0.62 0.00 5.21
N TYR A 114 0.45 -0.45 5.87
CA TYR A 114 1.82 -0.16 5.47
C TYR A 114 2.20 -0.83 4.14
N GLY A 115 1.58 -1.96 3.80
CA GLY A 115 1.79 -2.63 2.52
C GLY A 115 1.19 -1.84 1.35
N VAL A 116 -0.01 -1.29 1.51
CA VAL A 116 -0.61 -0.38 0.51
C VAL A 116 0.22 0.89 0.34
N GLN A 117 0.65 1.51 1.44
CA GLN A 117 1.50 2.70 1.38
C GLN A 117 2.83 2.42 0.68
N SER A 118 3.51 1.33 1.05
CA SER A 118 4.77 0.91 0.44
C SER A 118 4.59 0.59 -1.05
N PHE A 119 3.49 -0.08 -1.41
CA PHE A 119 3.13 -0.37 -2.79
C PHE A 119 2.98 0.90 -3.61
N LEU A 120 2.13 1.84 -3.16
CA LEU A 120 1.91 3.09 -3.88
C LEU A 120 3.19 3.93 -3.96
N PHE A 121 3.98 3.95 -2.88
CA PHE A 121 5.25 4.67 -2.86
C PHE A 121 6.19 4.17 -3.95
N ILE A 122 6.47 2.86 -4.00
CA ILE A 122 7.37 2.28 -5.01
C ILE A 122 6.74 2.31 -6.40
N TYR A 123 5.50 1.82 -6.55
CA TYR A 123 4.85 1.67 -7.85
C TYR A 123 4.73 3.00 -8.60
N LEU A 124 4.44 4.09 -7.88
CA LEU A 124 4.25 5.41 -8.49
C LEU A 124 5.56 6.17 -8.71
N ARG A 125 6.58 5.98 -7.85
CA ARG A 125 7.78 6.86 -7.87
C ARG A 125 9.05 6.18 -8.40
N ASP A 126 9.13 4.85 -8.40
CA ASP A 126 10.34 4.15 -8.85
C ASP A 126 10.49 4.19 -10.38
N LYS A 127 11.46 4.99 -10.85
CA LYS A 127 11.79 5.16 -12.28
C LYS A 127 12.21 3.84 -12.96
N THR A 128 12.69 2.85 -12.20
CA THR A 128 13.15 1.57 -12.76
C THR A 128 12.00 0.57 -12.96
N LEU A 129 10.80 0.88 -12.45
CA LEU A 129 9.62 0.02 -12.53
C LEU A 129 8.78 0.31 -13.79
N VAL A 130 9.30 -0.09 -14.95
CA VAL A 130 8.68 0.09 -16.28
C VAL A 130 7.26 -0.48 -16.38
N MET A 131 6.92 -1.52 -15.61
CA MET A 131 5.56 -2.09 -15.63
C MET A 131 4.49 -1.09 -15.16
N ALA A 132 4.87 -0.11 -14.34
CA ALA A 132 3.94 0.91 -13.84
C ALA A 132 3.60 2.00 -14.87
N ASP A 133 4.39 2.13 -15.94
CA ASP A 133 4.13 3.06 -17.04
C ASP A 133 3.09 2.53 -18.04
N LYS A 134 2.62 1.30 -17.82
CA LYS A 134 1.66 0.60 -18.68
C LYS A 134 0.47 0.15 -17.84
N ARG A 135 -0.62 -0.20 -18.53
CA ARG A 135 -1.75 -0.85 -17.86
C ARG A 135 -1.27 -2.15 -17.20
N PRO A 136 -1.70 -2.45 -15.97
CA PRO A 136 -1.36 -3.70 -15.31
C PRO A 136 -1.68 -4.89 -16.20
N PHE A 137 -0.74 -5.82 -16.34
CA PHE A 137 -0.99 -7.08 -17.07
C PHE A 137 -2.04 -7.93 -16.34
N PRO A 138 -2.69 -8.90 -17.01
CA PRO A 138 -3.91 -9.54 -16.49
C PRO A 138 -3.80 -10.14 -15.08
N SER A 139 -2.70 -10.81 -14.76
CA SER A 139 -2.49 -11.42 -13.43
C SER A 139 -2.31 -10.38 -12.32
N LEU A 140 -1.58 -9.29 -12.57
CA LEU A 140 -1.48 -8.17 -11.63
C LEU A 140 -2.81 -7.43 -11.49
N SER A 141 -3.51 -7.21 -12.61
CA SER A 141 -4.85 -6.61 -12.60
C SER A 141 -5.80 -7.39 -11.69
N LEU A 142 -5.81 -8.72 -11.79
CA LEU A 142 -6.61 -9.58 -10.92
C LEU A 142 -6.29 -9.36 -9.43
N VAL A 143 -5.00 -9.29 -9.07
CA VAL A 143 -4.57 -9.03 -7.68
C VAL A 143 -5.04 -7.66 -7.21
N LEU A 144 -4.88 -6.63 -8.04
CA LEU A 144 -5.26 -5.25 -7.69
C LEU A 144 -6.78 -5.11 -7.54
N HIS A 145 -7.58 -5.74 -8.40
CA HIS A 145 -9.05 -5.76 -8.27
C HIS A 145 -9.55 -6.55 -7.06
N GLN A 146 -8.80 -7.57 -6.63
CA GLN A 146 -9.12 -8.37 -5.43
C GLN A 146 -8.63 -7.75 -4.13
N SER A 147 -7.85 -6.66 -4.20
CA SER A 147 -7.35 -5.98 -3.01
C SER A 147 -8.47 -5.31 -2.22
N THR A 148 -8.24 -5.09 -0.93
CA THR A 148 -9.23 -4.45 -0.04
C THR A 148 -9.60 -3.03 -0.48
N ARG A 149 -10.65 -2.48 0.14
CA ARG A 149 -11.05 -1.05 0.01
C ARG A 149 -9.93 -0.05 0.37
N LEU A 150 -8.82 -0.50 0.95
CA LEU A 150 -7.68 0.36 1.27
C LEU A 150 -7.00 0.88 0.00
N LEU A 151 -6.71 0.02 -0.98
CA LEU A 151 -5.95 0.44 -2.17
C LEU A 151 -6.64 1.58 -2.95
N PRO A 152 -7.94 1.49 -3.32
CA PRO A 152 -8.65 2.61 -3.94
C PRO A 152 -8.58 3.91 -3.14
N ARG A 153 -8.78 3.83 -1.83
CA ARG A 153 -8.75 4.98 -0.92
C ARG A 153 -7.40 5.68 -0.90
N TYR A 154 -6.33 4.91 -0.68
CA TYR A 154 -4.98 5.47 -0.62
C TYR A 154 -4.48 5.90 -2.00
N LEU A 155 -4.92 5.25 -3.08
CA LEU A 155 -4.56 5.65 -4.43
C LEU A 155 -5.10 7.05 -4.78
N ILE A 156 -6.37 7.34 -4.47
CA ILE A 156 -6.93 8.68 -4.68
C ILE A 156 -6.26 9.71 -3.78
N ARG A 157 -6.00 9.37 -2.52
CA ARG A 157 -5.25 10.23 -1.61
C ARG A 157 -3.85 10.56 -2.14
N GLU A 158 -3.10 9.58 -2.64
CA GLU A 158 -1.79 9.80 -3.24
C GLU A 158 -1.90 10.63 -4.51
N LEU A 159 -2.93 10.41 -5.35
CA LEU A 159 -3.16 11.20 -6.57
C LEU A 159 -3.33 12.70 -6.27
N ILE A 160 -4.11 13.02 -5.23
CA ILE A 160 -4.31 14.41 -4.77
C ILE A 160 -2.99 14.99 -4.28
N LYS A 161 -2.27 14.23 -3.45
CA LYS A 161 -0.99 14.67 -2.90
C LYS A 161 0.02 14.98 -4.01
N VAL A 162 0.23 14.05 -4.95
CA VAL A 162 1.22 14.25 -6.03
C VAL A 162 0.82 15.35 -7.01
N ALA A 163 -0.48 15.63 -7.17
CA ALA A 163 -0.95 16.75 -7.97
C ALA A 163 -0.66 18.10 -7.31
N ALA A 164 -0.87 18.19 -5.99
CA ALA A 164 -0.52 19.38 -5.22
C ALA A 164 1.00 19.57 -5.13
N ASP A 165 1.75 18.49 -4.92
CA ASP A 165 3.22 18.48 -4.86
C ASP A 165 3.83 18.95 -6.19
N GLU A 166 3.29 18.51 -7.35
CA GLU A 166 3.78 18.97 -8.66
C GLU A 166 3.70 20.50 -8.81
N LEU A 167 2.58 21.11 -8.42
CA LEU A 167 2.43 22.56 -8.47
C LEU A 167 3.38 23.24 -7.50
N TYR A 168 3.53 22.69 -6.29
CA TYR A 168 4.47 23.20 -5.29
C TYR A 168 5.90 23.21 -5.82
N TYR A 169 6.39 22.06 -6.32
CA TYR A 169 7.76 21.92 -6.81
C TYR A 169 8.03 22.78 -8.05
N ARG A 170 7.03 22.96 -8.92
CA ARG A 170 7.11 23.92 -10.03
C ARG A 170 7.36 25.35 -9.55
N ARG A 171 6.69 25.78 -8.49
CA ARG A 171 6.81 27.16 -7.97
C ARG A 171 8.14 27.41 -7.26
N VAL A 172 8.69 26.39 -6.60
CA VAL A 172 10.01 26.48 -5.95
C VAL A 172 11.16 26.13 -6.90
N GLU A 173 10.86 25.91 -8.18
CA GLU A 173 11.83 25.60 -9.24
C GLU A 173 12.67 24.33 -8.94
N ASP A 174 12.09 23.35 -8.23
CA ASP A 174 12.71 22.04 -7.99
C ASP A 174 12.32 21.07 -9.11
N GLU A 175 13.10 21.09 -10.19
CA GLU A 175 12.84 20.29 -11.39
C GLU A 175 12.83 18.78 -11.11
N GLU A 176 13.71 18.30 -10.22
CA GLU A 176 13.82 16.86 -9.95
C GLU A 176 12.57 16.33 -9.23
N GLN A 177 12.11 17.06 -8.21
CA GLN A 177 10.90 16.68 -7.48
C GLN A 177 9.63 16.93 -8.31
N GLU A 178 9.59 17.98 -9.14
CA GLU A 178 8.50 18.19 -10.08
C GLU A 178 8.36 16.99 -11.05
N GLU A 179 9.46 16.52 -11.63
CA GLU A 179 9.43 15.37 -12.55
C GLU A 179 9.03 14.05 -11.85
N LEU A 180 9.45 13.84 -10.60
CA LEU A 180 8.98 12.72 -9.80
C LEU A 180 7.48 12.81 -9.50
N ALA A 181 6.98 13.99 -9.18
CA ALA A 181 5.56 14.23 -8.94
C ALA A 181 4.73 14.02 -10.22
N LYS A 182 5.19 14.52 -11.37
CA LYS A 182 4.56 14.26 -12.69
C LYS A 182 4.49 12.78 -13.03
N LEU A 183 5.57 12.04 -12.80
CA LEU A 183 5.62 10.59 -13.00
C LEU A 183 4.58 9.89 -12.13
N ALA A 184 4.60 10.20 -10.83
CA ALA A 184 3.68 9.59 -9.87
C ALA A 184 2.21 9.92 -10.17
N LYS A 185 1.90 11.17 -10.55
CA LYS A 185 0.56 11.62 -10.96
C LYS A 185 0.08 10.84 -12.19
N THR A 186 0.95 10.69 -13.18
CA THR A 186 0.64 9.94 -14.42
C THR A 186 0.34 8.48 -14.12
N ARG A 187 1.19 7.82 -13.32
CA ARG A 187 1.00 6.42 -12.93
C ARG A 187 -0.22 6.21 -12.04
N ALA A 188 -0.50 7.13 -11.11
CA ALA A 188 -1.67 7.06 -10.24
C ALA A 188 -2.97 7.21 -11.04
N SER A 189 -2.99 8.12 -12.02
CA SER A 189 -4.12 8.28 -12.95
C SER A 189 -4.32 7.02 -13.81
N LEU A 190 -3.24 6.43 -14.32
CA LEU A 190 -3.27 5.19 -15.09
C LEU A 190 -3.77 4.00 -14.26
N LEU A 191 -3.28 3.87 -13.03
CA LEU A 191 -3.70 2.81 -12.12
C LEU A 191 -5.18 2.95 -11.74
N SER A 192 -5.62 4.17 -11.45
CA SER A 192 -7.02 4.46 -11.11
C SER A 192 -7.97 4.13 -12.25
N SER A 193 -7.62 4.55 -13.47
CA SER A 193 -8.38 4.25 -14.69
C SER A 193 -8.28 2.80 -15.15
N SER A 194 -7.32 2.02 -14.64
CA SER A 194 -7.21 0.58 -14.88
C SER A 194 -8.06 -0.23 -13.91
N LEU A 195 -8.09 0.17 -12.63
CA LEU A 195 -8.86 -0.49 -11.58
C LEU A 195 -10.37 -0.35 -11.74
N ARG A 196 -10.86 0.77 -12.29
CA ARG A 196 -12.27 0.97 -12.72
C ARG A 196 -13.33 0.42 -11.74
N CYS A 197 -13.09 0.54 -10.43
CA CYS A 197 -14.00 0.01 -9.41
C CYS A 197 -14.87 1.12 -8.82
N LEU A 198 -16.03 0.74 -8.29
CA LEU A 198 -16.97 1.66 -7.67
C LEU A 198 -16.37 2.35 -6.44
N GLU A 199 -15.42 1.70 -5.77
CA GLU A 199 -14.68 2.26 -4.66
C GLU A 199 -13.87 3.50 -5.07
N ILE A 200 -13.26 3.50 -6.26
CA ILE A 200 -12.54 4.67 -6.79
C ILE A 200 -13.52 5.81 -7.05
N GLU A 201 -14.65 5.53 -7.70
CA GLU A 201 -15.68 6.53 -7.99
C GLU A 201 -16.22 7.17 -6.69
N SER A 202 -16.57 6.31 -5.73
CA SER A 202 -17.05 6.76 -4.41
C SER A 202 -16.02 7.62 -3.70
N GLU A 203 -14.75 7.21 -3.71
CA GLU A 203 -13.68 7.93 -3.05
C GLU A 203 -13.45 9.31 -3.69
N ILE A 204 -13.46 9.39 -5.03
CA ILE A 204 -13.35 10.66 -5.77
C ILE A 204 -14.48 11.63 -5.36
N ARG A 205 -15.72 11.15 -5.28
CA ARG A 205 -16.87 11.99 -4.89
C ARG A 205 -16.72 12.53 -3.46
N ILE A 206 -16.21 11.72 -2.52
CA ILE A 206 -15.97 12.16 -1.14
C ILE A 206 -14.89 13.25 -1.10
N TRP A 207 -13.80 13.09 -1.86
CA TRP A 207 -12.75 14.11 -1.96
C TRP A 207 -13.22 15.40 -2.64
N LEU A 208 -14.03 15.32 -3.70
CA LEU A 208 -14.61 16.50 -4.35
C LEU A 208 -15.50 17.30 -3.39
N LEU A 209 -16.29 16.63 -2.52
CA LEU A 209 -17.06 17.30 -1.47
C LEU A 209 -16.14 17.97 -0.44
N ALA A 210 -15.05 17.30 -0.03
CA ALA A 210 -14.09 17.85 0.91
C ALA A 210 -13.36 19.08 0.36
N ILE A 211 -12.96 19.04 -0.91
CA ILE A 211 -12.26 20.15 -1.57
C ILE A 211 -13.21 21.32 -1.82
N GLY A 212 -14.36 21.08 -2.47
CA GLY A 212 -15.24 22.15 -2.93
C GLY A 212 -16.15 22.75 -1.85
N LYS A 213 -16.52 21.97 -0.83
CA LYS A 213 -17.45 22.42 0.23
C LYS A 213 -16.85 22.46 1.63
N LEU A 214 -15.61 21.99 1.80
CA LEU A 214 -15.00 21.80 3.12
C LEU A 214 -15.90 20.94 4.03
N GLU A 215 -16.53 19.91 3.47
CA GLU A 215 -17.41 18.98 4.17
C GLU A 215 -16.89 17.53 4.12
N GLY A 216 -17.23 16.73 5.12
CA GLY A 216 -16.96 15.29 5.12
C GLY A 216 -15.63 14.89 5.79
N PRO A 217 -15.26 13.60 5.67
CA PRO A 217 -14.23 12.98 6.53
C PRO A 217 -12.80 13.43 6.22
N TYR A 218 -12.55 14.03 5.05
CA TYR A 218 -11.20 14.43 4.62
C TYR A 218 -10.86 15.91 4.84
N THR A 219 -11.78 16.66 5.44
CA THR A 219 -11.57 18.07 5.78
C THR A 219 -10.40 18.27 6.74
N GLU A 220 -10.25 17.40 7.75
CA GLU A 220 -9.10 17.43 8.66
C GLU A 220 -7.80 17.07 7.95
N ILE A 221 -7.82 16.16 6.97
CA ILE A 221 -6.62 15.83 6.17
C ILE A 221 -6.20 17.03 5.31
N LEU A 222 -7.15 17.72 4.68
CA LEU A 222 -6.86 18.93 3.90
C LEU A 222 -6.24 20.03 4.76
N LYS A 223 -6.70 20.19 6.02
CA LYS A 223 -6.09 21.12 6.97
C LYS A 223 -4.65 20.75 7.30
N VAL A 224 -4.37 19.46 7.51
CA VAL A 224 -3.01 18.95 7.78
C VAL A 224 -2.08 19.15 6.59
N TYR A 225 -2.60 19.06 5.37
CA TYR A 225 -1.82 19.26 4.16
C TYR A 225 -1.55 20.73 3.85
N GLU A 226 -2.27 21.66 4.49
CA GLU A 226 -2.09 23.12 4.33
C GLU A 226 -2.05 23.56 2.85
N LEU A 227 -2.89 22.93 2.02
CA LEU A 227 -2.94 23.23 0.57
C LEU A 227 -3.54 24.61 0.31
N ASP A 228 -2.92 25.38 -0.58
CA ASP A 228 -3.47 26.66 -1.03
C ASP A 228 -4.60 26.49 -2.06
N SER A 229 -5.31 27.60 -2.35
CA SER A 229 -6.47 27.57 -3.24
C SER A 229 -6.16 27.07 -4.64
N GLU A 230 -5.00 27.40 -5.19
CA GLU A 230 -4.64 26.96 -6.55
C GLU A 230 -4.28 25.46 -6.56
N GLN A 231 -3.64 24.94 -5.51
CA GLN A 231 -3.43 23.50 -5.35
C GLN A 231 -4.76 22.74 -5.23
N LEU A 232 -5.73 23.30 -4.49
CA LEU A 232 -7.07 22.75 -4.37
C LEU A 232 -7.82 22.74 -5.72
N ASP A 233 -7.74 23.83 -6.49
CA ASP A 233 -8.33 23.93 -7.83
C ASP A 233 -7.75 22.88 -8.79
N VAL A 234 -6.42 22.66 -8.75
CA VAL A 234 -5.75 21.61 -9.54
C VAL A 234 -6.26 20.22 -9.14
N CYS A 235 -6.40 19.96 -7.85
CA CYS A 235 -6.91 18.69 -7.35
C CYS A 235 -8.37 18.46 -7.78
N GLU A 236 -9.23 19.48 -7.65
CA GLU A 236 -10.64 19.40 -8.07
C GLU A 236 -10.78 19.14 -9.57
N GLY A 237 -10.01 19.86 -10.40
CA GLY A 237 -10.00 19.67 -11.85
C GLY A 237 -9.58 18.26 -12.26
N LEU A 238 -8.52 17.74 -11.64
CA LEU A 238 -8.00 16.39 -11.88
C LEU A 238 -9.04 15.31 -11.51
N LEU A 239 -9.61 15.41 -10.31
CA LEU A 239 -10.62 14.46 -9.83
C LEU A 239 -11.89 14.49 -10.67
N SER A 240 -12.34 15.69 -11.05
CA SER A 240 -13.51 15.87 -11.92
C SER A 240 -13.31 15.26 -13.31
N GLN A 241 -12.11 15.41 -13.88
CA GLN A 241 -11.77 14.79 -15.16
C GLN A 241 -11.74 13.26 -15.06
N LEU A 242 -11.12 12.72 -14.01
CA LEU A 242 -11.05 11.28 -13.78
C LEU A 242 -12.45 10.68 -13.58
N LEU A 243 -13.32 11.36 -12.82
CA LEU A 243 -14.70 10.94 -12.61
C LEU A 243 -15.48 10.84 -13.93
N LYS A 244 -15.41 11.88 -14.78
CA LYS A 244 -16.03 11.88 -16.11
C LYS A 244 -15.53 10.73 -16.99
N GLN A 245 -14.24 10.42 -16.93
CA GLN A 245 -13.68 9.29 -17.67
C GLN A 245 -14.25 7.95 -17.20
N LEU A 246 -14.35 7.75 -15.88
CA LEU A 246 -14.93 6.53 -15.31
C LEU A 246 -16.41 6.38 -15.66
N GLU A 247 -17.19 7.47 -15.57
CA GLU A 247 -18.60 7.50 -15.95
C GLU A 247 -18.81 7.16 -17.43
N TYR A 248 -18.02 7.76 -18.32
CA TYR A 248 -18.06 7.48 -19.76
C TYR A 248 -17.80 6.00 -20.10
N TYR A 249 -16.88 5.34 -19.39
CA TYR A 249 -16.61 3.92 -19.61
C TYR A 249 -17.73 3.02 -19.12
N ARG A 250 -18.46 3.43 -18.07
CA ARG A 250 -19.64 2.69 -17.57
C ARG A 250 -20.77 2.72 -18.59
N GLU A 251 -21.09 3.89 -19.14
CA GLU A 251 -22.17 4.08 -20.12
C GLU A 251 -21.97 3.31 -21.44
N ARG A 252 -20.74 2.86 -21.74
CA ARG A 252 -20.42 2.07 -22.94
C ARG A 252 -20.38 0.57 -22.70
N GLN A 253 -20.54 0.11 -21.46
CA GLN A 253 -20.56 -1.31 -21.09
C GLN A 253 -21.98 -1.82 -20.75
N GLU A 254 -22.95 -0.91 -20.63
CA GLU A 254 -24.40 -1.20 -20.55
C GLU A 254 -25.04 -1.18 -21.95
#